data_AF-A0A314UER3-F1
#
_entry.id   AF-A0A314UER3-F1
#
_cell.length_a   1.000
_cell.length_b   1.000
_cell.length_c   1.000
_cell.angle_alpha   90.00
_cell.angle_beta   90.00
_cell.angle_gamma   90.00
#
_symmetry.space_group_name_H-M   'P 1'
#
loop_
_entity.id
_entity.type
_entity.pdbx_description
1 polymer ?
#
loop_
_entity_poly.entity_id
_entity_poly.type
_entity_poly.pdbx_seq_one_letter_code
_entity_poly.pdbx_strand_id
1 'polypeptide(L)'
;MLSTSQWWRRDVREVLEEFIRTGGAPNVSDAHTINGHPGDLYPCSKSETFKLLVDQNKTYLLRIVNSAVNTIFFFSIPNHNLTVVGVDGSTQSR
;
A
#
# COMPACT_ATOMS: atom_id res chain seq x y z
N MET A 1 9.53 7.31 2.24
CA MET A 1 8.25 7.28 1.51
C MET A 1 7.64 5.90 1.75
N LEU A 2 6.33 5.81 1.95
CA LEU A 2 5.62 4.56 2.19
C LEU A 2 4.60 4.38 1.08
N SER A 3 4.76 3.36 0.23
CA SER A 3 3.81 3.05 -0.84
C SER A 3 2.91 1.88 -0.43
N THR A 4 1.61 1.99 -0.73
CA THR A 4 0.68 0.86 -0.70
C THR A 4 0.38 0.42 -2.12
N SER A 5 0.33 -0.89 -2.39
CA SER A 5 0.05 -1.38 -3.74
C SER A 5 -0.61 -2.76 -3.73
N GLN A 6 -0.85 -3.29 -4.92
CA GLN A 6 -1.37 -4.63 -5.19
C GLN A 6 -0.28 -5.45 -5.88
N TRP A 7 -0.27 -6.75 -5.64
CA TRP A 7 0.65 -7.71 -6.25
C TRP A 7 -0.13 -8.92 -6.77
N TRP A 8 0.22 -9.34 -7.99
CA TRP A 8 -0.30 -10.54 -8.63
C TRP A 8 0.85 -11.51 -8.88
N ARG A 9 0.59 -12.80 -8.69
CA ARG A 9 1.48 -13.88 -9.13
C ARG A 9 1.52 -14.00 -10.65
N ARG A 10 0.41 -13.65 -11.31
CA ARG A 10 0.30 -13.61 -12.77
C ARG A 10 0.91 -12.32 -13.31
N ASP A 11 1.25 -12.32 -14.59
CA ASP A 11 1.66 -11.11 -15.31
C ASP A 11 0.51 -10.08 -15.27
N VAL A 12 0.84 -8.85 -14.89
CA VAL A 12 -0.15 -7.76 -14.78
C VAL A 12 -0.79 -7.44 -16.13
N ARG A 13 -0.09 -7.66 -17.26
CA ARG A 13 -0.63 -7.51 -18.60
C ARG A 13 -1.73 -8.54 -18.88
N GLU A 14 -1.59 -9.77 -18.41
CA GLU A 14 -2.65 -10.77 -18.56
C GLU A 14 -3.91 -10.38 -17.78
N VAL A 15 -3.73 -9.83 -16.57
CA VAL A 15 -4.86 -9.31 -15.76
C VAL A 15 -5.56 -8.16 -16.50
N LEU A 16 -4.80 -7.27 -17.11
CA LEU A 16 -5.34 -6.16 -17.91
C LEU A 16 -6.05 -6.64 -19.18
N GLU A 17 -5.47 -7.58 -19.92
CA GLU A 17 -6.05 -8.12 -21.15
C GLU A 17 -7.36 -8.86 -20.87
N GLU A 18 -7.44 -9.62 -19.77
CA GLU A 18 -8.68 -10.27 -19.34
C GLU A 18 -9.76 -9.25 -18.97
N PHE A 19 -9.41 -8.21 -18.23
CA PHE A 19 -10.30 -7.10 -17.93
C PHE A 19 -10.87 -6.46 -19.22
N ILE A 20 -10.01 -6.12 -20.18
CA ILE A 20 -10.42 -5.52 -21.46
C ILE A 20 -11.31 -6.48 -22.26
N ARG A 21 -10.93 -7.75 -22.35
CA ARG A 21 -11.65 -8.75 -23.14
C ARG A 21 -13.05 -9.04 -22.59
N THR A 22 -13.20 -9.07 -21.27
CA THR A 22 -14.45 -9.44 -20.62
C THR A 22 -15.36 -8.24 -20.33
N GLY A 23 -14.79 -7.04 -20.20
CA GLY A 23 -15.52 -5.86 -19.72
C GLY A 23 -15.93 -5.93 -18.24
N GLY A 24 -15.50 -6.97 -17.52
CA GLY A 24 -15.77 -7.19 -16.10
C GLY A 24 -14.84 -6.39 -15.18
N ALA A 25 -14.78 -6.73 -13.90
CA ALA A 25 -13.77 -6.17 -12.98
C ALA A 25 -12.41 -6.87 -13.18
N PRO A 26 -11.28 -6.18 -12.93
CA PRO A 26 -9.97 -6.83 -12.92
C PRO A 26 -9.89 -7.93 -11.85
N ASN A 27 -9.08 -8.96 -12.10
CA ASN A 27 -8.84 -10.03 -11.12
C ASN A 27 -8.32 -9.44 -9.79
N VAL A 28 -8.83 -9.95 -8.68
CA VAL A 28 -8.37 -9.58 -7.34
C VAL A 28 -6.89 -9.93 -7.20
N SER A 29 -6.10 -9.02 -6.63
CA SER A 29 -4.68 -9.23 -6.37
C SER A 29 -4.42 -10.33 -5.36
N ASP A 30 -3.32 -11.07 -5.55
CA ASP A 30 -2.87 -12.12 -4.62
C ASP A 30 -2.40 -11.54 -3.28
N ALA A 31 -1.88 -10.31 -3.28
CA ALA A 31 -1.51 -9.60 -2.05
C ALA A 31 -1.66 -8.08 -2.16
N HIS A 32 -1.88 -7.44 -1.02
CA HIS A 32 -1.59 -6.02 -0.84
C HIS A 32 -0.19 -5.86 -0.26
N THR A 33 0.50 -4.79 -0.62
CA THR A 33 1.88 -4.57 -0.19
C THR A 33 2.07 -3.21 0.48
N ILE A 34 3.03 -3.16 1.41
CA ILE A 34 3.63 -1.92 1.91
C ILE A 34 5.08 -1.91 1.46
N ASN A 35 5.49 -0.89 0.69
CA ASN A 35 6.82 -0.79 0.08
C ASN A 35 7.23 -2.04 -0.71
N GLY A 36 6.29 -2.67 -1.41
CA GLY A 36 6.53 -3.89 -2.21
C GLY A 36 6.52 -5.21 -1.44
N HIS A 37 6.40 -5.17 -0.10
CA HIS A 37 6.35 -6.39 0.73
C HIS A 37 4.92 -6.70 1.17
N PRO A 38 4.43 -7.95 0.99
CA PRO A 38 3.08 -8.35 1.42
C PRO A 38 2.83 -8.27 2.93
N GLY A 39 3.86 -8.53 3.74
CA GLY A 39 3.77 -8.50 5.20
C GLY A 39 3.55 -9.88 5.84
N ASP A 40 3.26 -9.87 7.14
CA ASP A 40 3.30 -11.08 7.99
C ASP A 40 2.17 -12.09 7.74
N LEU A 41 1.07 -11.67 7.10
CA LEU A 41 -0.15 -12.47 6.95
C LEU A 41 -0.22 -13.25 5.63
N TYR A 42 0.73 -13.04 4.73
CA TYR A 42 0.81 -13.76 3.46
C TYR A 42 1.81 -14.93 3.52
N PRO A 43 1.60 -16.00 2.74
CA PRO A 43 2.58 -17.07 2.62
C PRO A 43 3.93 -16.55 2.12
N CYS A 44 5.02 -17.08 2.68
CA CYS A 44 6.40 -16.84 2.23
C CYS A 44 6.93 -15.39 2.37
N SER A 45 6.22 -14.46 3.01
CA SER A 45 6.60 -13.04 3.06
C SER A 45 7.05 -12.51 4.43
N LYS A 46 6.78 -13.26 5.51
CA LYS A 46 6.99 -12.79 6.90
C LYS A 46 8.42 -12.32 7.19
N SER A 47 9.43 -12.97 6.62
CA SER A 47 10.84 -12.58 6.82
C SER A 47 11.21 -11.25 6.18
N GLU A 48 10.46 -10.84 5.15
CA GLU A 48 10.72 -9.64 4.35
C GLU A 48 9.76 -8.50 4.65
N THR A 49 8.88 -8.65 5.66
CA THR A 49 7.95 -7.59 6.05
C THR A 49 8.69 -6.28 6.29
N PHE A 50 8.22 -5.20 5.65
CA PHE A 50 8.76 -3.86 5.83
C PHE A 50 8.71 -3.44 7.30
N LYS A 51 9.85 -2.97 7.82
CA LYS A 51 9.98 -2.46 9.19
C LYS A 51 10.49 -1.03 9.17
N LEU A 52 9.79 -0.14 9.86
CA LEU A 52 10.26 1.20 10.16
C LEU A 52 10.69 1.26 11.62
N LEU A 53 11.99 1.47 11.85
CA LEU A 53 12.52 1.69 13.20
C LEU A 53 12.26 3.14 13.62
N VAL A 54 11.80 3.31 14.86
CA VAL A 54 11.48 4.61 15.44
C VAL A 54 12.10 4.73 16.82
N ASP A 55 12.49 5.94 17.17
CA ASP A 55 12.98 6.33 18.48
C ASP A 55 11.83 6.88 19.31
N GLN A 56 11.85 6.60 20.60
CA GLN A 56 10.85 7.09 21.53
C GLN A 56 10.81 8.63 21.54
N ASN A 57 9.59 9.19 21.59
CA ASN A 57 9.33 10.64 21.64
C ASN A 57 9.81 11.43 20.41
N LYS A 58 10.12 10.77 19.28
CA LYS A 58 10.40 11.44 18.00
C LYS A 58 9.15 11.46 17.12
N THR A 59 9.06 12.47 16.26
CA THR A 59 8.00 12.63 15.27
C THR A 59 8.52 12.29 13.89
N TYR A 60 7.78 11.49 13.14
CA TYR A 60 8.16 11.03 11.81
C TYR A 60 7.14 11.50 10.78
N LEU A 61 7.62 12.09 9.69
CA LEU A 61 6.79 12.42 8.55
C LEU A 61 6.65 11.20 7.64
N LEU A 62 5.47 10.57 7.66
CA LEU A 62 5.13 9.50 6.73
C LEU A 62 4.55 10.11 5.45
N ARG A 63 5.26 9.93 4.34
CA ARG A 63 4.77 10.28 2.99
C ARG A 63 4.13 9.04 2.38
N ILE A 64 2.82 8.92 2.53
CA ILE A 64 2.05 7.74 2.09
C ILE A 64 1.56 7.97 0.66
N VAL A 65 1.75 6.98 -0.21
CA VAL A 65 1.25 7.00 -1.59
C VAL A 65 0.47 5.73 -1.87
N ASN A 66 -0.74 5.87 -2.39
CA ASN A 66 -1.47 4.76 -2.96
C ASN A 66 -1.04 4.54 -4.42
N SER A 67 -0.37 3.42 -4.66
CA SER A 67 0.10 2.96 -5.98
C SER A 67 -0.60 1.67 -6.42
N ALA A 68 -1.77 1.35 -5.85
CA ALA A 68 -2.60 0.26 -6.34
C ALA A 68 -3.36 0.65 -7.61
N VAL A 69 -3.73 -0.37 -8.38
CA VAL A 69 -4.40 -0.18 -9.68
C VAL A 69 -5.90 0.07 -9.50
N ASN A 70 -6.57 -0.64 -8.58
CA ASN A 70 -8.02 -0.48 -8.39
C ASN A 70 -8.49 -0.41 -6.93
N THR A 71 -7.57 -0.29 -5.96
CA THR A 71 -7.90 -0.38 -4.54
C THR A 71 -7.70 0.94 -3.81
N ILE A 72 -8.71 1.32 -3.03
CA ILE A 72 -8.61 2.39 -2.02
C ILE A 72 -8.27 1.73 -0.68
N PHE A 73 -7.25 2.22 0.00
CA PHE A 73 -6.81 1.66 1.28
C PHE A 73 -7.27 2.50 2.46
N PHE A 74 -7.62 1.79 3.53
CA PHE A 74 -7.57 2.34 4.89
C PHE A 74 -6.19 2.04 5.47
N PHE A 75 -5.61 3.02 6.17
CA PHE A 75 -4.27 2.91 6.74
C PHE A 75 -4.29 3.34 8.21
N SER A 76 -3.66 2.55 9.07
CA SER A 76 -3.49 2.87 10.49
C SER A 76 -2.18 2.29 11.02
N ILE A 77 -1.70 2.85 12.13
CA ILE A 77 -0.58 2.31 12.89
C ILE A 77 -1.09 2.04 14.30
N PRO A 78 -1.04 0.77 14.79
CA PRO A 78 -1.52 0.45 16.13
C PRO A 78 -0.87 1.35 17.19
N ASN A 79 -1.70 1.87 18.11
CA ASN A 79 -1.28 2.74 19.21
C ASN A 79 -0.59 4.05 18.80
N HIS A 80 -0.75 4.51 17.55
CA HIS A 80 -0.21 5.79 17.09
C HIS A 80 -1.30 6.62 16.39
N ASN A 81 -1.44 7.87 16.81
CA ASN A 81 -2.28 8.83 16.12
C ASN A 81 -1.53 9.39 14.90
N LEU A 82 -2.24 9.52 13.78
CA LEU A 82 -1.71 10.16 12.57
C LEU A 82 -2.31 11.57 12.45
N THR A 83 -1.45 12.56 12.22
CA THR A 83 -1.88 13.92 11.90
C THR A 83 -1.63 14.16 10.42
N VAL A 84 -2.69 14.36 9.65
CA VAL A 84 -2.60 14.69 8.23
C VAL A 84 -2.20 16.15 8.11
N VAL A 85 -1.07 16.41 7.44
CA VAL A 85 -0.51 17.77 7.26
C VAL A 85 -0.48 18.22 5.79
N GLY A 86 -0.76 17.32 4.85
CA GLY A 86 -0.73 17.62 3.42
C GLY A 86 -1.20 16.46 2.56
N VAL A 87 -1.67 16.78 1.35
CA VAL A 87 -2.14 15.83 0.33
C VAL A 87 -1.68 16.34 -1.04
N ASP A 88 -1.26 15.43 -1.92
CA ASP A 88 -0.88 15.71 -3.32
C ASP A 88 0.08 16.89 -3.53
N GLY A 89 1.04 17.04 -2.61
CA GLY A 89 2.05 18.11 -2.66
C GLY A 89 1.55 19.47 -2.14
N SER A 90 0.31 19.55 -1.64
CA SER A 90 -0.27 20.71 -0.99
C SER A 90 -0.37 20.53 0.53
N THR A 91 0.02 21.54 1.28
CA THR A 91 -0.14 21.57 2.74
C THR A 91 -1.61 21.80 3.07
N GLN A 92 -2.14 21.04 4.02
CA GLN A 92 -3.47 21.29 4.55
C GLN A 92 -3.36 22.27 5.71
N SER A 93 -3.95 23.46 5.56
CA SER A 93 -4.18 24.35 6.70
C SER A 93 -5.31 23.79 7.55
N ARG A 94 -5.17 23.92 8.86
CA ARG A 94 -6.17 23.49 9.83
C ARG A 94 -7.47 24.28 9.69
#